data_AF-A0AAJ2NT65-F1
#
_entry.id   AF-A0AAJ2NT65-F1
#
_cell.length_a   1.000
_cell.length_b   1.000
_cell.length_c   1.000
_cell.angle_alpha   90.00
_cell.angle_beta   90.00
_cell.angle_gamma   90.00
#
_symmetry.space_group_name_H-M   'P 1'
#
loop_
_entity.id
_entity.type
_entity.pdbx_description
1 polymer ?
#
loop_
_entity_poly.entity_id
_entity_poly.type
_entity_poly.pdbx_seq_one_letter_code
_entity_poly.pdbx_strand_id
1 'polypeptide(L)'
;IQLHGDETADDCHSLSYPVIKAISFQSNQHLAAMSHFPADYILLDGPKGKYRGGNGTAFDWHQVDKNALKGKKVILAGGLDENN
;
A
#
# COMPACT_ATOMS: atom_id res chain seq x y z
N ILE A 1 10.22 8.52 -3.34
CA ILE A 1 9.05 9.38 -3.06
C ILE A 1 7.90 8.47 -2.61
N GLN A 2 7.23 8.77 -1.50
CA GLN A 2 6.08 8.01 -1.05
C GLN A 2 4.79 8.71 -1.49
N LEU A 3 4.01 8.04 -2.34
CA LEU A 3 2.72 8.49 -2.83
C LEU A 3 1.62 7.85 -1.98
N HIS A 4 0.84 8.68 -1.27
CA HIS A 4 -0.12 8.22 -0.26
C HIS A 4 -1.55 8.74 -0.50
N GLY A 5 -1.76 9.48 -1.58
CA GLY A 5 -3.07 9.94 -2.01
C GLY A 5 -3.67 9.06 -3.09
N ASP A 6 -4.33 9.74 -4.04
CA ASP A 6 -5.03 9.14 -5.17
C ASP A 6 -4.22 9.36 -6.47
N GLU A 7 -2.89 9.43 -6.35
CA GLU A 7 -2.00 9.66 -7.48
C GLU A 7 -2.13 8.55 -8.53
N THR A 8 -2.01 8.95 -9.78
CA THR A 8 -2.16 8.11 -10.96
C THR A 8 -0.83 7.46 -11.37
N ALA A 9 -0.90 6.51 -12.29
CA ALA A 9 0.29 5.91 -12.90
C ALA A 9 1.15 6.97 -13.62
N ASP A 10 0.54 7.98 -14.23
CA ASP A 10 1.24 9.06 -14.94
C ASP A 10 1.97 9.98 -13.96
N ASP A 11 1.36 10.27 -12.80
CA ASP A 11 2.04 10.99 -11.72
C ASP A 11 3.30 10.23 -11.30
N CYS A 12 3.21 8.91 -11.17
CA CYS A 12 4.35 8.07 -10.83
C CYS A 12 5.46 8.10 -11.90
N HIS A 13 5.10 8.00 -13.18
CA HIS A 13 6.06 8.05 -14.29
C HIS A 13 6.74 9.42 -14.44
N SER A 14 6.09 10.50 -14.01
CA SER A 14 6.67 11.85 -14.03
C SER A 14 7.81 12.03 -13.03
N LEU A 15 7.93 11.14 -12.04
CA LEU A 15 8.93 11.21 -10.99
C LEU A 15 10.23 10.50 -11.41
N SER A 16 11.35 11.20 -11.26
CA SER A 16 12.69 10.64 -11.57
C SER A 16 13.33 9.86 -10.40
N TYR A 17 12.57 9.58 -9.34
CA TYR A 17 13.07 8.92 -8.13
C TYR A 17 12.25 7.66 -7.83
N PRO A 18 12.83 6.65 -7.16
CA PRO A 18 12.09 5.45 -6.79
C PRO A 18 10.81 5.78 -6.02
N VAL A 19 9.71 5.13 -6.38
CA VAL A 19 8.37 5.39 -5.84
C VAL A 19 7.91 4.28 -4.93
N ILE A 20 7.36 4.67 -3.78
CA ILE A 20 6.61 3.80 -2.87
C ILE A 20 5.14 4.19 -3.01
N LYS A 21 4.28 3.30 -3.50
CA LYS A 21 2.83 3.54 -3.54
C LYS A 21 2.18 2.92 -2.31
N ALA A 22 1.56 3.76 -1.49
CA ALA A 22 0.77 3.30 -0.36
C ALA A 22 -0.63 2.87 -0.82
N ILE A 23 -1.04 1.68 -0.39
CA ILE A 23 -2.32 1.04 -0.68
C ILE A 23 -2.94 0.65 0.66
N SER A 24 -4.12 1.21 0.97
CA SER A 24 -4.89 0.74 2.12
C SER A 24 -5.57 -0.58 1.78
N PHE A 25 -5.29 -1.63 2.55
CA PHE A 25 -5.91 -2.92 2.31
C PHE A 25 -7.42 -2.85 2.56
N GLN A 26 -8.20 -3.14 1.51
CA GLN A 26 -9.67 -3.23 1.58
C GLN A 26 -10.17 -4.63 1.20
N SER A 27 -9.55 -5.22 0.17
CA SER A 27 -9.82 -6.57 -0.30
C SER A 27 -8.69 -7.07 -1.21
N ASN A 28 -8.59 -8.38 -1.40
CA ASN A 28 -7.62 -8.97 -2.33
C ASN A 28 -7.89 -8.59 -3.79
N GLN A 29 -9.15 -8.34 -4.17
CA GLN A 29 -9.49 -7.85 -5.51
C GLN A 29 -8.94 -6.44 -5.75
N HIS A 30 -9.09 -5.54 -4.77
CA HIS A 30 -8.52 -4.20 -4.84
C HIS A 30 -6.98 -4.28 -4.87
N LEU A 31 -6.38 -5.11 -4.02
CA LEU A 31 -4.93 -5.29 -3.99
C LEU A 31 -4.38 -5.77 -5.34
N ALA A 32 -5.05 -6.73 -5.99
CA ALA A 32 -4.67 -7.22 -7.32
C ALA A 32 -4.81 -6.15 -8.41
N ALA A 33 -5.80 -5.26 -8.32
CA ALA A 33 -5.91 -4.13 -9.24
C ALA A 33 -4.72 -3.17 -9.05
N MET A 34 -4.37 -2.85 -7.81
CA MET A 34 -3.32 -1.88 -7.49
C MET A 34 -1.91 -2.44 -7.60
N SER A 35 -1.71 -3.77 -7.62
CA SER A 35 -0.39 -4.37 -7.83
C SER A 35 0.20 -4.04 -9.21
N HIS A 36 -0.64 -3.63 -10.17
CA HIS A 36 -0.21 -3.16 -11.49
C HIS A 36 0.30 -1.71 -11.49
N PHE A 37 0.15 -0.97 -10.38
CA PHE A 37 0.65 0.40 -10.26
C PHE A 37 2.17 0.44 -10.48
N PRO A 38 2.70 1.40 -11.26
CA PRO A 38 4.11 1.42 -11.68
C PRO A 38 5.05 1.96 -10.59
N ALA A 39 4.95 1.42 -9.37
CA ALA A 39 5.83 1.77 -8.25
C ALA A 39 6.88 0.69 -7.99
N ASP A 40 8.05 1.11 -7.49
CA ASP A 40 9.15 0.23 -7.09
C ASP A 40 8.84 -0.57 -5.82
N TYR A 41 8.05 0.03 -4.92
CA TYR A 41 7.61 -0.57 -3.67
C TYR A 41 6.11 -0.35 -3.47
N ILE A 42 5.49 -1.34 -2.85
CA ILE A 42 4.14 -1.24 -2.32
C ILE A 42 4.21 -1.10 -0.80
N LEU A 43 3.59 -0.06 -0.26
CA LEU A 43 3.35 0.06 1.17
C LEU A 43 1.90 -0.36 1.44
N LEU A 44 1.71 -1.51 2.08
CA LEU A 44 0.39 -2.00 2.46
C LEU A 44 0.04 -1.42 3.83
N ASP A 45 -0.92 -0.50 3.85
CA ASP A 45 -1.34 0.22 5.05
C ASP A 45 -2.70 -0.27 5.56
N GLY A 46 -2.98 0.03 6.82
CA GLY A 46 -4.29 -0.17 7.43
C GLY A 46 -5.40 0.66 6.75
N PRO A 47 -6.67 0.32 7.04
CA PRO A 47 -7.81 1.05 6.50
C PRO A 47 -7.77 2.52 6.92
N LYS A 48 -8.03 3.42 5.96
CA LYS A 48 -8.08 4.86 6.20
C LYS A 48 -9.17 5.16 7.25
N GLY A 49 -8.81 5.90 8.29
CA GLY A 49 -9.78 6.50 9.20
C GLY A 49 -10.48 7.70 8.57
N LYS A 50 -11.17 8.50 9.39
CA LYS A 50 -11.82 9.75 8.96
C LYS A 50 -10.83 10.77 8.35
N TYR A 51 -9.55 10.69 8.72
CA TYR A 51 -8.49 11.58 8.22
C TYR A 51 -7.45 10.80 7.42
N ARG A 52 -6.85 11.46 6.41
CA ARG A 52 -5.74 10.91 5.62
C ARG A 52 -4.49 10.85 6.48
N GLY A 53 -4.14 9.65 6.92
CA GLY A 53 -3.01 9.38 7.83
C GLY A 53 -3.29 8.10 8.64
N GLY A 54 -2.24 7.51 9.20
CA GLY A 54 -2.37 6.31 10.03
C GLY A 54 -3.29 6.60 11.22
N ASN A 55 -4.42 5.89 11.28
CA ASN A 55 -5.33 5.90 12.43
C ASN A 55 -4.90 4.89 13.52
N GLY A 56 -3.74 4.25 13.35
CA GLY A 56 -3.24 3.19 14.22
C GLY A 56 -4.07 1.90 14.16
N THR A 57 -4.99 1.77 13.20
CA THR A 57 -5.83 0.58 13.08
C THR A 57 -5.09 -0.48 12.29
N ALA A 58 -4.69 -1.55 12.97
CA ALA A 58 -4.19 -2.74 12.33
C ALA A 58 -5.32 -3.41 11.52
N PHE A 59 -4.93 -4.09 10.44
CA PHE A 59 -5.78 -5.03 9.73
C PHE A 59 -5.19 -6.43 9.89
N ASP A 60 -5.95 -7.46 9.59
CA ASP A 60 -5.44 -8.82 9.63
C ASP A 60 -4.62 -9.12 8.36
N TRP A 61 -3.29 -9.02 8.47
CA TRP A 61 -2.38 -9.21 7.34
C TRP A 61 -2.37 -10.65 6.84
N HIS A 62 -2.85 -11.62 7.63
CA HIS A 62 -2.98 -13.00 7.19
C HIS A 62 -4.04 -13.18 6.10
N GLN A 63 -4.96 -12.22 5.95
CA GLN A 63 -5.99 -12.24 4.90
C GLN A 63 -5.48 -11.76 3.54
N VAL A 64 -4.25 -11.23 3.48
CA VAL A 64 -3.63 -10.75 2.24
C VAL A 64 -3.23 -11.92 1.35
N ASP A 65 -3.76 -11.94 0.13
CA ASP A 65 -3.32 -12.87 -0.90
C ASP A 65 -1.94 -12.46 -1.41
N LYS A 66 -0.92 -13.19 -0.94
CA LYS A 66 0.47 -12.97 -1.31
C LYS A 66 0.73 -13.16 -2.82
N ASN A 67 -0.12 -13.90 -3.53
CA ASN A 67 0.01 -14.04 -4.98
C ASN A 67 -0.23 -12.71 -5.71
N ALA A 68 -1.13 -11.86 -5.21
CA ALA A 68 -1.38 -10.53 -5.76
C ALA A 68 -0.14 -9.61 -5.64
N LEU A 69 0.78 -9.94 -4.73
CA LEU A 69 2.00 -9.19 -4.45
C LEU A 69 3.27 -9.85 -5.03
N LYS A 70 3.12 -10.96 -5.76
CA LYS A 70 4.26 -11.73 -6.25
C LYS A 70 5.16 -10.88 -7.15
N GLY A 71 6.45 -10.83 -6.82
CA GLY A 71 7.45 -10.05 -7.55
C GLY A 71 7.50 -8.56 -7.17
N LYS A 72 6.70 -8.10 -6.19
CA LYS A 72 6.76 -6.74 -5.65
C LYS A 72 7.57 -6.70 -4.36
N LYS A 73 8.25 -5.58 -4.12
CA LYS A 73 8.85 -5.27 -2.83
C LYS A 73 7.76 -4.65 -1.95
N VAL A 74 7.45 -5.30 -0.84
CA VAL A 74 6.33 -4.93 0.03
C VAL A 74 6.86 -4.42 1.36
N ILE A 75 6.35 -3.27 1.78
CA ILE A 75 6.50 -2.69 3.10
C ILE A 75 5.13 -2.81 3.76
N LEU A 76 5.09 -3.31 4.98
CA LEU A 76 3.87 -3.38 5.76
C LEU A 76 3.80 -2.17 6.71
N ALA A 77 2.61 -1.60 6.86
CA ALA A 77 2.32 -0.48 7.73
C ALA A 77 0.89 -0.59 8.29
N GLY A 78 0.56 0.33 9.20
CA GLY A 78 -0.78 0.47 9.75
C GLY A 78 -0.98 -0.34 11.03
N GLY A 79 -0.97 0.35 12.18
CA GLY A 79 -1.24 -0.26 13.49
C GLY A 79 -0.16 -1.21 14.00
N LEU A 80 1.08 -1.09 13.50
CA LEU A 80 2.24 -1.85 13.98
C LEU A 80 2.65 -1.39 15.38
N ASP A 81 2.85 -2.35 16.29
CA ASP A 81 3.43 -2.11 17.62
C ASP A 81 4.31 -3.31 18.05
N GLU A 82 4.84 -3.29 19.26
CA GLU A 82 5.75 -4.35 19.76
C GLU A 82 5.07 -5.72 19.97
N ASN A 83 3.75 -5.78 19.92
CA ASN A 83 2.95 -6.99 20.17
C ASN A 83 2.35 -7.61 18.90
N ASN A 84 2.55 -7.01 17.71
CA ASN A 84 2.05 -7.53 16.44
C ASN A 84 3.08 -7.40 15.30
#